data_AF-A0A9W9WAI5-F1
#
_entry.id   AF-A0A9W9WAI5-F1
#
_cell.length_a   1.000
_cell.length_b   1.000
_cell.length_c   1.000
_cell.angle_alpha   90.00
_cell.angle_beta   90.00
_cell.angle_gamma   90.00
#
_symmetry.space_group_name_H-M   'P 1'
#
loop_
_entity.id
_entity.type
_entity.pdbx_description
1 polymer ?
#
loop_
_entity_poly.entity_id
_entity_poly.type
_entity_poly.pdbx_seq_one_letter_code
_entity_poly.pdbx_strand_id
1 'polypeptide(L)'
;MDRDANPEPPDRDERDEREDSPPRLSRPRRTTRPPNNYAREQEIDNEQTKARSQQRQRIQDKPGTQCDAAISDESATESDDPSAANKLRQEIRRPDDLQRKELRNVGKEFQKVKENLVPPSQNST
;
A
#
# COMPACT_ATOMS: atom_id res chain seq x y z
N MET A 1 -30.58 31.34 -51.29
CA MET A 1 -30.24 30.05 -50.66
C MET A 1 -28.76 29.86 -50.91
N ASP A 2 -27.94 30.47 -50.07
CA ASP A 2 -26.48 30.45 -50.19
C ASP A 2 -25.96 29.22 -49.45
N ARG A 3 -25.57 28.19 -50.20
CA ARG A 3 -24.74 27.09 -49.71
C ARG A 3 -23.88 26.67 -50.88
N ASP A 4 -22.62 27.07 -50.82
CA ASP A 4 -21.44 26.27 -51.19
C ASP A 4 -20.22 27.18 -51.07
N ALA A 5 -19.92 27.62 -49.86
CA ALA A 5 -18.56 27.93 -49.48
C ALA A 5 -18.04 26.68 -48.77
N ASN A 6 -17.43 25.76 -49.52
CA ASN A 6 -16.51 24.80 -48.92
C ASN A 6 -15.23 25.61 -48.65
N PRO A 7 -14.91 26.00 -47.40
CA PRO A 7 -13.65 26.67 -47.16
C PRO A 7 -12.54 25.67 -47.50
N GLU A 8 -11.72 26.03 -48.47
CA GLU A 8 -10.46 25.34 -48.74
C GLU A 8 -9.71 25.23 -47.40
N PRO A 9 -9.36 24.00 -46.96
CA PRO A 9 -8.67 23.84 -45.69
C PRO A 9 -7.34 24.60 -45.79
N PRO A 10 -6.97 25.39 -44.76
CA PRO A 10 -5.76 26.19 -44.82
C PRO A 10 -4.57 25.30 -45.18
N ASP A 11 -3.79 25.75 -46.18
CA ASP A 11 -2.58 25.06 -46.62
C ASP A 11 -1.70 24.83 -45.40
N ARG A 12 -1.37 23.57 -45.17
CA ARG A 12 -0.72 23.13 -43.92
C ARG A 12 0.70 23.65 -43.77
N ASP A 13 1.19 24.38 -44.75
CA ASP A 13 2.55 24.89 -44.86
C ASP A 13 2.77 26.08 -43.90
N GLU A 14 1.69 26.77 -43.48
CA GLU A 14 1.75 27.76 -42.39
C GLU A 14 1.97 27.11 -41.01
N ARG A 15 1.92 25.77 -40.88
CA ARG A 15 2.33 25.11 -39.63
C ARG A 15 3.83 25.24 -39.34
N ASP A 16 4.61 25.73 -40.29
CA ASP A 16 6.03 26.01 -40.14
C ASP A 16 6.35 27.50 -39.88
N GLU A 17 5.35 28.37 -39.63
CA GLU A 17 5.60 29.68 -38.96
C GLU A 17 6.03 29.53 -37.48
N ARG A 18 6.38 28.31 -37.05
CA ARG A 18 6.93 28.04 -35.71
C ARG A 18 8.41 28.37 -35.60
N GLU A 19 8.99 29.10 -36.55
CA GLU A 19 10.37 29.54 -36.45
C GLU A 19 10.60 30.50 -35.26
N ASP A 20 9.55 31.21 -34.82
CA ASP A 20 9.57 32.06 -33.60
C ASP A 20 9.17 31.32 -32.32
N SER A 21 8.84 30.03 -32.40
CA SER A 21 8.53 29.26 -31.19
C SER A 21 9.82 28.90 -30.45
N PRO A 22 9.87 29.08 -29.12
CA PRO A 22 11.04 28.63 -28.36
C PRO A 22 11.27 27.13 -28.58
N PRO A 23 12.53 26.67 -28.54
CA PRO A 23 12.87 25.28 -28.78
C PRO A 23 12.04 24.38 -27.89
N ARG A 24 11.34 23.42 -28.50
CA ARG A 24 10.55 22.45 -27.75
C ARG A 24 11.51 21.63 -26.91
N LEU A 25 11.46 21.83 -25.60
CA LEU A 25 12.25 21.05 -24.66
C LEU A 25 12.04 19.57 -24.93
N SER A 26 13.14 18.86 -25.21
CA SER A 26 13.12 17.43 -25.44
C SER A 26 12.56 16.75 -24.19
N ARG A 27 11.32 16.25 -24.28
CA ARG A 27 10.73 15.48 -23.20
C ARG A 27 11.49 14.17 -23.08
N PRO A 28 11.86 13.75 -21.86
CA PRO A 28 12.45 12.43 -21.64
C PRO A 28 11.58 11.34 -22.26
N ARG A 29 12.21 10.37 -22.95
CA ARG A 29 11.48 9.22 -23.49
C ARG A 29 10.89 8.43 -22.32
N ARG A 30 9.57 8.29 -22.32
CA ARG A 30 8.87 7.41 -21.37
C ARG A 30 9.17 5.97 -21.77
N THR A 31 9.75 5.18 -20.87
CA THR A 31 9.80 3.73 -21.06
C THR A 31 8.37 3.19 -21.00
N THR A 32 7.94 2.51 -22.06
CA THR A 32 6.69 1.74 -22.09
C THR A 32 6.94 0.26 -21.76
N ARG A 33 8.21 -0.12 -21.59
CA ARG A 33 8.57 -1.50 -21.28
C ARG A 33 8.29 -1.75 -19.79
N PRO A 34 7.48 -2.77 -19.46
CA PRO A 34 7.26 -3.15 -18.08
C PRO A 34 8.59 -3.62 -17.44
N PRO A 35 8.69 -3.57 -16.10
CA PRO A 35 9.87 -4.05 -15.39
C PRO A 35 10.24 -5.49 -15.80
N ASN A 36 11.53 -5.84 -15.71
CA ASN A 36 12.03 -7.17 -16.10
C ASN A 36 11.31 -8.33 -15.41
N ASN A 37 10.73 -8.09 -14.22
CA ASN A 37 10.06 -9.11 -13.41
C ASN A 37 8.53 -9.08 -13.50
N TYR A 38 7.95 -8.21 -14.33
CA TYR A 38 6.49 -8.02 -14.41
C TYR A 38 5.74 -9.33 -14.65
N ALA A 39 6.27 -10.22 -15.50
CA ALA A 39 5.65 -11.51 -15.76
C ALA A 39 5.59 -12.41 -14.50
N ARG A 40 6.66 -12.41 -13.69
CA ARG A 40 6.75 -13.21 -12.46
C ARG A 40 5.85 -12.65 -11.36
N GLU A 41 5.83 -11.33 -11.20
CA GLU A 41 4.93 -10.66 -10.24
C GLU A 41 3.47 -10.96 -10.58
N GLN A 42 3.11 -10.91 -11.86
CA GLN A 42 1.76 -11.28 -12.32
C GLN A 42 1.43 -12.75 -12.05
N GLU A 43 2.37 -13.68 -12.21
CA GLU A 43 2.14 -15.09 -11.89
C GLU A 43 1.82 -15.28 -10.40
N ILE A 44 2.60 -14.65 -9.52
CA ILE A 44 2.40 -14.69 -8.06
C ILE A 44 1.05 -14.09 -7.68
N ASP A 45 0.73 -12.91 -8.19
CA ASP A 45 -0.55 -12.23 -7.89
C ASP A 45 -1.76 -13.05 -8.39
N ASN A 46 -1.64 -13.64 -9.58
CA ASN A 46 -2.67 -14.50 -10.14
C ASN A 46 -2.84 -15.79 -9.34
N GLU A 47 -1.75 -16.40 -8.87
CA GLU A 47 -1.78 -17.61 -8.05
C GLU A 47 -2.44 -17.37 -6.69
N GLN A 48 -2.09 -16.28 -6.01
CA GLN A 48 -2.74 -15.88 -4.75
C GLN A 48 -4.24 -15.61 -4.94
N THR A 49 -4.61 -14.92 -6.02
CA THR A 49 -6.01 -14.60 -6.33
C THR A 49 -6.81 -15.87 -6.59
N LYS A 50 -6.25 -16.83 -7.34
CA LYS A 50 -6.87 -18.14 -7.57
C LYS A 50 -7.04 -18.93 -6.28
N ALA A 51 -6.03 -18.96 -5.41
CA ALA A 51 -6.10 -19.64 -4.12
C ALA A 51 -7.22 -19.07 -3.23
N ARG A 52 -7.32 -17.74 -3.17
CA ARG A 52 -8.39 -17.04 -2.41
C ARG A 52 -9.78 -17.30 -3.00
N SER A 53 -9.90 -17.37 -4.33
CA SER A 53 -11.16 -17.67 -5.00
C SER A 53 -11.63 -19.10 -4.73
N GLN A 54 -10.72 -20.07 -4.75
CA GLN A 54 -11.04 -21.47 -4.43
C GLN A 54 -11.46 -21.64 -2.97
N GLN A 55 -10.82 -20.93 -2.04
CA GLN A 55 -11.26 -20.90 -0.64
C GLN A 55 -12.67 -20.35 -0.49
N ARG A 56 -13.02 -19.27 -1.21
CA ARG A 56 -14.38 -18.70 -1.19
C ARG A 56 -15.44 -19.66 -1.75
N GLN A 57 -15.15 -20.37 -2.83
CA GLN A 57 -16.07 -21.38 -3.37
C GLN A 57 -16.29 -22.54 -2.39
N ARG A 58 -15.22 -23.07 -1.78
CA ARG A 58 -15.31 -24.13 -0.75
C ARG A 58 -16.12 -23.75 0.48
N ILE A 59 -16.19 -22.45 0.81
CA ILE A 59 -16.99 -21.95 1.94
C ILE A 59 -18.47 -21.79 1.55
N GLN A 60 -18.77 -21.50 0.27
CA GLN A 60 -20.14 -21.32 -0.22
C GLN A 60 -20.85 -22.65 -0.54
N ASP A 61 -20.12 -23.69 -0.91
CA ASP A 61 -20.71 -25.01 -1.27
C ASP A 61 -21.04 -25.90 -0.05
N LYS A 62 -20.80 -25.42 1.18
CA LYS A 62 -21.21 -26.11 2.41
C LYS A 62 -22.57 -25.55 2.88
N PRO A 63 -23.62 -26.38 3.07
CA PRO A 63 -24.87 -25.90 3.66
C PRO A 63 -24.60 -25.38 5.07
N GLY A 64 -25.10 -24.17 5.34
CA GLY A 64 -24.68 -23.32 6.46
C GLY A 64 -24.56 -24.06 7.79
N THR A 65 -23.34 -24.10 8.31
CA THR A 65 -23.10 -24.34 9.74
C THR A 65 -22.57 -23.05 10.31
N GLN A 66 -23.45 -22.39 11.05
CA GLN A 66 -23.14 -21.24 11.88
C GLN A 66 -22.16 -21.71 12.98
N CYS A 67 -20.92 -21.29 12.90
CA CYS A 67 -19.96 -21.37 14.00
C CYS A 67 -19.23 -20.04 14.11
N ASP A 68 -19.81 -19.13 14.90
CA ASP A 68 -19.05 -18.14 15.65
C ASP A 68 -18.13 -18.91 16.61
N ALA A 69 -16.88 -19.14 16.23
CA ALA A 69 -15.84 -19.58 17.15
C ALA A 69 -14.46 -19.25 16.57
N ALA A 70 -13.81 -18.29 17.23
CA ALA A 70 -12.37 -18.05 17.31
C ALA A 70 -11.57 -17.95 15.99
N ILE A 71 -11.02 -16.75 15.80
CA ILE A 71 -9.82 -16.48 15.01
C ILE A 71 -8.75 -17.51 15.42
N SER A 72 -8.50 -18.49 14.59
CA SER A 72 -7.29 -19.32 14.66
C SER A 72 -6.59 -19.18 13.32
N ASP A 73 -5.74 -18.17 13.27
CA ASP A 73 -4.83 -17.87 12.18
C ASP A 73 -3.71 -18.92 12.19
N GLU A 74 -4.01 -20.12 11.71
CA GLU A 74 -3.00 -21.13 11.41
C GLU A 74 -2.66 -21.06 9.91
N SER A 75 -1.92 -20.03 9.53
CA SER A 75 -1.19 -20.01 8.27
C SER A 75 -0.08 -21.05 8.32
N ALA A 76 -0.43 -22.30 8.01
CA ALA A 76 0.50 -23.40 7.81
C ALA A 76 1.22 -23.23 6.46
N THR A 77 2.22 -22.35 6.41
CA THR A 77 3.31 -22.48 5.44
C THR A 77 4.30 -23.48 6.01
N GLU A 78 4.19 -24.71 5.53
CA GLU A 78 5.14 -25.80 5.66
C GLU A 78 6.52 -25.35 5.16
N SER A 79 7.33 -24.75 6.05
CA SER A 79 8.78 -24.75 5.90
C SER A 79 9.34 -25.50 7.10
N ASP A 80 9.73 -26.75 6.85
CA ASP A 80 10.35 -27.67 7.82
C ASP A 80 11.82 -27.29 8.11
N ASP A 81 12.11 -25.98 8.15
CA ASP A 81 13.38 -25.44 8.61
C ASP A 81 13.15 -24.77 9.99
N PRO A 82 13.49 -25.44 11.10
CA PRO A 82 13.35 -24.87 12.43
C PRO A 82 14.16 -23.58 12.60
N SER A 83 15.21 -23.36 11.77
CA SER A 83 15.97 -22.12 11.75
C SER A 83 15.16 -20.95 11.19
N ALA A 84 14.48 -21.13 10.06
CA ALA A 84 13.64 -20.11 9.43
C ALA A 84 12.44 -19.73 10.32
N ALA A 85 11.76 -20.72 10.91
CA ALA A 85 10.63 -20.48 11.81
C ALA A 85 11.04 -19.67 13.06
N ASN A 86 12.23 -19.92 13.61
CA ASN A 86 12.74 -19.17 14.77
C ASN A 86 13.12 -17.73 14.41
N LYS A 87 13.65 -17.48 13.21
CA LYS A 87 13.96 -16.13 12.72
C LYS A 87 12.70 -15.28 12.59
N LEU A 88 11.65 -15.83 11.97
CA LEU A 88 10.35 -15.15 11.82
C LEU A 88 9.72 -14.80 13.17
N ARG A 89 9.74 -15.74 14.14
CA ARG A 89 9.24 -15.49 15.50
C ARG A 89 10.00 -14.36 16.21
N GLN A 90 11.32 -14.28 16.03
CA GLN A 90 12.11 -13.18 16.58
C GLN A 90 11.86 -11.86 15.86
N GLU A 91 11.75 -11.90 14.53
CA GLU A 91 11.53 -10.73 13.69
C GLU A 91 10.16 -10.10 13.89
N ILE A 92 9.11 -10.90 14.17
CA ILE A 92 7.78 -10.40 14.55
C ILE A 92 7.81 -9.80 15.97
N ARG A 93 8.55 -10.41 16.91
CA ARG A 93 8.63 -9.92 18.31
C ARG A 93 9.37 -8.59 18.46
N ARG A 94 10.40 -8.34 17.64
CA ARG A 94 11.26 -7.14 17.75
C ARG A 94 10.52 -5.82 17.52
N PRO A 95 9.68 -5.65 16.48
CA PRO A 95 8.84 -4.47 16.30
C PRO A 95 7.93 -4.20 17.51
N ASP A 96 7.29 -5.25 18.03
CA ASP A 96 6.40 -5.14 19.19
C ASP A 96 7.16 -4.68 20.45
N ASP A 97 8.38 -5.16 20.66
CA ASP A 97 9.22 -4.75 21.79
C ASP A 97 9.63 -3.27 21.73
N LEU A 98 9.92 -2.75 20.53
CA LEU A 98 10.24 -1.34 20.32
C LEU A 98 9.02 -0.45 20.57
N GLN A 99 7.88 -0.79 19.97
CA GLN A 99 6.63 -0.04 20.15
C GLN A 99 6.15 -0.05 21.61
N ARG A 100 6.24 -1.20 22.30
CA ARG A 100 5.94 -1.27 23.75
C ARG A 100 6.83 -0.37 24.58
N LYS A 101 8.13 -0.26 24.23
CA LYS A 101 9.07 0.61 24.94
C LYS A 101 8.75 2.09 24.73
N GLU A 102 8.40 2.48 23.51
CA GLU A 102 7.98 3.85 23.21
C GLU A 102 6.71 4.24 23.97
N LEU A 103 5.67 3.40 23.94
CA LEU A 103 4.43 3.63 24.70
C LEU A 103 4.69 3.75 26.20
N ARG A 104 5.57 2.91 26.75
CA ARG A 104 5.97 2.99 28.16
C ARG A 104 6.69 4.30 28.49
N ASN A 105 7.54 4.80 27.59
CA ASN A 105 8.22 6.09 27.78
C ASN A 105 7.24 7.26 27.70
N VAL A 106 6.36 7.27 26.70
CA VAL A 106 5.31 8.30 26.56
C VAL A 106 4.40 8.33 27.78
N GLY A 107 4.01 7.16 28.31
CA GLY A 107 3.21 7.07 29.54
C GLY A 107 3.92 7.66 30.77
N LYS A 108 5.23 7.45 30.91
CA LYS A 108 6.03 8.05 32.01
C LYS A 108 6.12 9.56 31.88
N GLU A 109 6.37 10.08 30.67
CA GLU A 109 6.42 11.52 30.43
C GLU A 109 5.04 12.16 30.67
N PHE A 110 3.97 11.51 30.25
CA PHE A 110 2.61 11.98 30.50
C PHE A 110 2.28 12.00 31.99
N GLN A 111 2.66 10.97 32.74
CA GLN A 111 2.49 10.93 34.19
C GLN A 111 3.31 12.03 34.89
N LYS A 112 4.55 12.25 34.46
CA LYS A 112 5.40 13.33 34.96
C LYS A 112 4.80 14.71 34.68
N VAL A 113 4.29 14.94 33.47
CA VAL A 113 3.61 16.18 33.12
C VAL A 113 2.35 16.36 33.97
N LYS A 114 1.56 15.29 34.18
CA LYS A 114 0.38 15.31 35.04
C LYS A 114 0.71 15.65 36.49
N GLU A 115 1.77 15.08 37.05
CA GLU A 115 2.23 15.39 38.42
C GLU A 115 2.74 16.82 38.56
N ASN A 116 3.40 17.36 37.53
CA ASN A 116 3.81 18.77 37.52
C ASN A 116 2.66 19.75 37.22
N LEU A 117 1.53 19.27 36.69
CA LEU A 117 0.31 20.07 36.46
C LEU A 117 -0.62 20.12 37.68
N VAL A 118 -0.43 19.23 38.67
CA VAL A 118 -1.14 19.31 39.95
C VAL A 118 -0.35 20.26 40.84
N PRO A 119 -0.85 21.49 41.13
CA PRO A 119 -0.14 22.39 42.02
C PRO A 119 -0.07 21.75 43.42
N PRO A 120 1.05 21.90 44.15
CA PRO A 120 1.08 21.52 45.55
C PRO A 120 0.01 22.33 46.27
N SER A 121 -1.00 21.64 46.81
CA SER A 121 -1.96 22.23 47.73
C SER A 121 -1.17 22.89 48.85
N GLN A 122 -1.14 24.23 48.84
CA GLN A 122 -0.58 25.00 49.93
C GLN A 122 -1.52 24.84 51.12
N ASN A 123 -1.31 23.79 51.90
CA ASN A 123 -1.89 23.66 53.22
C ASN A 123 -1.07 24.58 54.14
N SER A 124 -1.44 25.85 54.15
CA SER A 124 -0.93 26.85 55.08
C SER A 124 -1.64 26.71 56.43
N THR A 125 -0.80 26.61 57.47
CA THR A 125 -0.95 26.88 58.91
C THR A 125 -2.35 27.00 59.52
#